data_AF-A0A2L2Y6A4-F1
#
_entry.id   AF-A0A2L2Y6A4-F1
#
_cell.length_a   1.000
_cell.length_b   1.000
_cell.length_c   1.000
_cell.angle_alpha   90.00
_cell.angle_beta   90.00
_cell.angle_gamma   90.00
#
_symmetry.space_group_name_H-M   'P 1'
#
loop_
_entity.id
_entity.type
_entity.pdbx_description
1 polymer ?
#
loop_
_entity_poly.entity_id
_entity_poly.type
_entity_poly.pdbx_seq_one_letter_code
_entity_poly.pdbx_strand_id
1 'polypeptide(L)'
;RVGFNSLGAYASVNHLHFHLYYLRYNLYLENAPVNHLIGNCYELVQYPAEGFAFQVQDASEVVETMKSVMKLIDFLIKEEIPHNLFFSRGRSFTDENVCSVVRIFVWARTAIYGSKNDYTFNAAVCELAGHIIVKEEDGFETTNEEYIAAVLKEACHDIFSGIRDRVKALYL
;
A
#
# COMPACT_ATOMS: atom_id res chain seq x y z
N ARG A 1 -11.06 -4.23 -6.35
CA ARG A 1 -9.86 -3.89 -5.54
C ARG A 1 -9.76 -4.92 -4.43
N VAL A 2 -8.55 -5.31 -4.07
CA VAL A 2 -8.28 -6.25 -2.98
C VAL A 2 -7.35 -5.59 -1.99
N GLY A 3 -7.69 -5.61 -0.70
CA GLY A 3 -6.89 -5.03 0.37
C GLY A 3 -6.57 -6.05 1.45
N PHE A 4 -5.44 -5.87 2.13
CA PHE A 4 -5.03 -6.66 3.30
C PHE A 4 -4.42 -5.74 4.35
N ASN A 5 -4.71 -6.05 5.62
CA ASN A 5 -4.13 -5.41 6.79
C ASN A 5 -3.45 -6.50 7.62
N SER A 6 -2.13 -6.42 7.85
CA SER A 6 -1.46 -7.32 8.78
C SER A 6 -1.80 -6.99 10.23
N LEU A 7 -1.37 -7.85 11.17
CA LEU A 7 -1.33 -7.49 12.58
C LEU A 7 -0.51 -6.19 12.77
N GLY A 8 -1.01 -5.28 13.63
CA GLY A 8 -0.40 -3.97 13.85
C GLY A 8 -0.63 -2.95 12.72
N ALA A 9 -1.32 -3.34 11.63
CA ALA A 9 -1.63 -2.51 10.47
C ALA A 9 -3.13 -2.24 10.32
N TYR A 10 -3.82 -1.97 11.45
CA TYR A 10 -5.26 -1.75 11.56
C TYR A 10 -6.17 -2.95 11.23
N ALA A 11 -5.63 -4.17 11.20
CA ALA A 11 -6.42 -5.39 11.22
C ALA A 11 -7.39 -5.39 12.40
N SER A 12 -8.68 -5.67 12.15
CA SER A 12 -9.74 -5.67 13.17
C SER A 12 -10.12 -7.08 13.66
N VAL A 13 -9.62 -8.11 12.97
CA VAL A 13 -9.82 -9.52 13.32
C VAL A 13 -8.48 -10.25 13.20
N ASN A 14 -8.33 -11.35 13.95
CA ASN A 14 -7.08 -12.10 14.06
C ASN A 14 -6.95 -13.28 13.08
N HIS A 15 -7.93 -13.48 12.19
CA HIS A 15 -7.79 -14.50 11.14
C HIS A 15 -7.35 -13.85 9.83
N LEU A 16 -6.60 -14.59 9.01
CA LEU A 16 -6.20 -14.17 7.68
C LEU A 16 -7.44 -13.93 6.82
N HIS A 17 -7.64 -12.69 6.35
CA HIS A 17 -8.74 -12.31 5.48
C HIS A 17 -8.30 -11.18 4.54
N PHE A 18 -8.94 -11.13 3.37
CA PHE A 18 -8.76 -10.05 2.41
C PHE A 18 -10.07 -9.27 2.26
N HIS A 19 -9.94 -7.97 2.07
CA HIS A 19 -11.06 -7.09 1.77
C HIS A 19 -11.24 -7.02 0.25
N LEU A 20 -12.42 -7.38 -0.26
CA LEU A 20 -12.80 -7.16 -1.66
C LEU A 20 -13.87 -6.08 -1.72
N TYR A 21 -13.65 -5.08 -2.56
CA TYR A 21 -14.67 -4.06 -2.81
C TYR A 21 -14.61 -3.49 -4.21
N TYR A 22 -15.75 -2.92 -4.62
CA TYR A 22 -15.92 -2.15 -5.83
C TYR A 22 -16.08 -0.66 -5.47
N LEU A 23 -15.48 0.22 -6.27
CA LEU A 23 -15.65 1.66 -6.18
C LEU A 23 -15.75 2.19 -7.61
N ARG A 24 -16.76 3.02 -7.88
CA ARG A 24 -17.05 3.55 -9.22
C ARG A 24 -16.02 4.58 -9.70
N TYR A 25 -15.29 5.17 -8.77
CA TYR A 25 -14.26 6.17 -9.03
C TYR A 25 -12.88 5.51 -9.19
N ASN A 26 -12.05 6.10 -10.05
CA ASN A 26 -10.64 5.72 -10.17
C ASN A 26 -9.86 6.34 -9.01
N LEU A 27 -8.95 5.57 -8.43
CA LEU A 27 -8.04 6.07 -7.40
C LEU A 27 -6.79 6.65 -8.08
N TYR A 28 -6.22 7.73 -7.54
CA TYR A 28 -4.97 8.28 -8.07
C TYR A 28 -3.85 7.22 -8.11
N LEU A 29 -3.81 6.34 -7.10
CA LEU A 29 -2.87 5.23 -6.99
C LEU A 29 -2.83 4.32 -8.24
N GLU A 30 -3.95 4.19 -8.97
CA GLU A 30 -4.04 3.37 -10.19
C GLU A 30 -3.17 3.91 -11.33
N ASN A 31 -2.81 5.19 -11.26
CA ASN A 31 -1.95 5.89 -12.21
C ASN A 31 -0.71 6.51 -11.57
N ALA A 32 -0.52 6.34 -10.25
CA ALA A 32 0.59 6.96 -9.53
C ALA A 32 1.94 6.55 -10.15
N PRO A 33 2.89 7.48 -10.30
CA PRO A 33 4.19 7.16 -10.87
C PRO A 33 4.98 6.25 -9.91
N VAL A 34 5.90 5.48 -10.48
CA VAL A 34 6.82 4.63 -9.74
C VAL A 34 8.22 4.76 -10.29
N ASN A 35 9.23 4.57 -9.42
CA ASN A 35 10.61 4.41 -9.84
C ASN A 35 11.00 2.93 -9.74
N HIS A 36 11.81 2.47 -10.69
CA HIS A 36 12.37 1.12 -10.62
C HIS A 36 13.40 1.04 -9.49
N LEU A 37 13.22 0.09 -8.57
CA LEU A 37 14.13 -0.11 -7.45
C LEU A 37 15.17 -1.19 -7.77
N ILE A 38 14.70 -2.40 -8.10
CA ILE A 38 15.51 -3.58 -8.43
C ILE A 38 14.60 -4.73 -8.91
N GLY A 39 15.04 -5.53 -9.89
CA GLY A 39 14.27 -6.70 -10.36
C GLY A 39 12.83 -6.32 -10.74
N ASN A 40 11.84 -6.99 -10.15
CA ASN A 40 10.41 -6.68 -10.32
C ASN A 40 9.84 -5.72 -9.27
N CYS A 41 10.69 -5.19 -8.38
CA CYS A 41 10.31 -4.28 -7.30
C CYS A 41 10.51 -2.82 -7.74
N TYR A 42 9.46 -2.04 -7.54
CA TYR A 42 9.41 -0.60 -7.77
C TYR A 42 9.08 0.11 -6.46
N GLU A 43 9.23 1.43 -6.43
CA GLU A 43 8.79 2.28 -5.32
C GLU A 43 7.82 3.35 -5.81
N LEU A 44 6.77 3.60 -5.02
CA LEU A 44 5.83 4.69 -5.26
C LEU A 44 6.53 6.04 -5.17
N VAL A 45 6.26 6.92 -6.11
CA VAL A 45 6.70 8.32 -6.08
C VAL A 45 5.53 9.26 -6.30
N GLN A 46 5.67 10.51 -5.83
CA GLN A 46 4.58 11.51 -5.86
C GLN A 46 3.27 11.00 -5.23
N TYR A 47 3.40 10.18 -4.20
CA TYR A 47 2.30 9.66 -3.41
C TYR A 47 2.68 9.81 -1.93
N PRO A 48 1.78 10.27 -1.05
CA PRO A 48 2.16 10.62 0.33
C PRO A 48 2.59 9.41 1.17
N ALA A 49 2.02 8.23 0.92
CA ALA A 49 2.46 6.98 1.56
C ALA A 49 3.52 6.28 0.70
N GLU A 50 4.77 6.34 1.14
CA GLU A 50 5.87 5.60 0.51
C GLU A 50 5.67 4.09 0.66
N GLY A 51 5.87 3.37 -0.43
CA GLY A 51 5.64 1.93 -0.47
C GLY A 51 6.29 1.28 -1.68
N PHE A 52 6.34 -0.05 -1.65
CA PHE A 52 6.85 -0.86 -2.75
C PHE A 52 5.71 -1.22 -3.71
N ALA A 53 6.03 -1.31 -4.99
CA ALA A 53 5.08 -1.59 -6.04
C ALA A 53 5.57 -2.72 -6.94
N PHE A 54 4.63 -3.53 -7.40
CA PHE A 54 4.83 -4.61 -8.37
C PHE A 54 3.70 -4.56 -9.38
N GLN A 55 3.90 -5.16 -10.55
CA GLN A 55 2.83 -5.30 -11.52
C GLN A 55 2.81 -6.69 -12.15
N VAL A 56 1.62 -7.09 -12.58
CA VAL A 56 1.38 -8.23 -13.46
C VAL A 56 0.66 -7.68 -14.68
N GLN A 57 1.31 -7.73 -15.84
CA GLN A 57 0.70 -7.39 -17.11
C GLN A 57 0.04 -8.62 -17.73
N ASP A 58 0.75 -9.75 -17.70
CA ASP A 58 0.31 -11.00 -18.33
C ASP A 58 0.20 -12.16 -17.33
N ALA A 59 -0.68 -13.12 -17.63
CA ALA A 59 -0.94 -14.27 -16.76
C ALA A 59 0.32 -15.13 -16.52
N SER A 60 1.26 -15.15 -17.48
CA SER A 60 2.54 -15.83 -17.35
C SER A 60 3.45 -15.22 -16.28
N GLU A 61 3.28 -13.94 -15.95
CA GLU A 61 4.11 -13.21 -14.99
C GLU A 61 3.64 -13.38 -13.54
N VAL A 62 2.42 -13.88 -13.34
CA VAL A 62 1.76 -13.99 -12.02
C VAL A 62 2.65 -14.70 -11.02
N VAL A 63 3.19 -15.87 -11.40
CA VAL A 63 3.96 -16.71 -10.47
C VAL A 63 5.23 -16.01 -10.02
N GLU A 64 5.97 -15.42 -10.94
CA GLU A 64 7.26 -14.78 -10.62
C GLU A 64 7.07 -13.46 -9.85
N THR A 65 6.05 -12.69 -10.22
CA THR A 65 5.69 -11.48 -9.50
C THR A 65 5.24 -11.80 -8.07
N MET A 66 4.40 -12.82 -7.89
CA MET A 66 3.94 -13.20 -6.55
C MET A 66 5.07 -13.79 -5.70
N LYS A 67 6.04 -14.51 -6.27
CA LYS A 67 7.26 -14.89 -5.53
C LYS A 67 8.03 -13.66 -5.04
N SER A 68 8.13 -12.64 -5.89
CA SER A 68 8.80 -11.38 -5.53
C SER A 68 8.07 -10.63 -4.42
N VAL A 69 6.74 -10.55 -4.50
CA VAL A 69 5.89 -9.96 -3.44
C VAL A 69 6.04 -10.75 -2.15
N MET A 70 5.91 -12.08 -2.19
CA MET A 70 6.02 -12.93 -1.00
C MET A 70 7.40 -12.87 -0.36
N LYS A 71 8.48 -12.69 -1.14
CA LYS A 71 9.83 -12.46 -0.59
C LYS A 71 9.87 -11.21 0.30
N LEU A 72 9.24 -10.11 -0.12
CA LEU A 72 9.11 -8.89 0.71
C LEU A 72 8.22 -9.15 1.92
N ILE A 73 7.07 -9.80 1.75
CA ILE A 73 6.17 -10.11 2.88
C ILE A 73 6.86 -10.98 3.92
N ASP A 74 7.59 -12.01 3.52
CA ASP A 74 8.36 -12.87 4.42
C ASP A 74 9.43 -12.10 5.18
N PHE A 75 10.09 -11.13 4.52
CA PHE A 75 11.02 -10.22 5.18
C PHE A 75 10.31 -9.36 6.23
N LEU A 76 9.20 -8.71 5.89
CA LEU A 76 8.43 -7.87 6.81
C LEU A 76 7.91 -8.67 8.00
N ILE A 77 7.45 -9.90 7.78
CA ILE A 77 7.01 -10.80 8.86
C ILE A 77 8.16 -11.15 9.80
N LYS A 78 9.34 -11.52 9.26
CA LYS A 78 10.51 -11.88 10.08
C LYS A 78 11.04 -10.71 10.90
N GLU A 79 10.90 -9.50 10.38
CA GLU A 79 11.28 -8.26 11.07
C GLU A 79 10.18 -7.71 11.97
N GLU A 80 9.04 -8.43 12.09
CA GLU A 80 7.86 -8.01 12.86
C GLU A 80 7.32 -6.63 12.43
N ILE A 81 7.45 -6.29 11.15
CA ILE A 81 7.01 -5.01 10.58
C ILE A 81 5.56 -5.12 10.08
N PRO A 82 4.64 -4.33 10.63
CA PRO A 82 3.28 -4.25 10.13
C PRO A 82 3.23 -3.71 8.71
N HIS A 83 2.28 -4.24 7.93
CA HIS A 83 2.17 -3.92 6.52
C HIS A 83 0.76 -4.06 5.97
N ASN A 84 0.51 -3.35 4.87
CA ASN A 84 -0.72 -3.42 4.10
C ASN A 84 -0.41 -3.85 2.67
N LEU A 85 -1.30 -4.63 2.07
CA LEU A 85 -1.23 -4.95 0.63
C LEU A 85 -2.47 -4.42 -0.06
N PHE A 86 -2.29 -3.86 -1.25
CA PHE A 86 -3.40 -3.46 -2.08
C PHE A 86 -3.21 -3.84 -3.54
N PHE A 87 -4.27 -4.36 -4.14
CA PHE A 87 -4.31 -4.78 -5.53
C PHE A 87 -5.39 -3.99 -6.26
N SER A 88 -5.00 -3.37 -7.36
CA SER A 88 -5.95 -2.76 -8.29
C SER A 88 -5.51 -2.96 -9.73
N ARG A 89 -6.43 -2.80 -10.67
CA ARG A 89 -6.04 -2.59 -12.07
C ARG A 89 -5.58 -1.15 -12.24
N GLY A 90 -4.63 -0.91 -13.13
CA GLY A 90 -4.15 0.43 -13.40
C GLY A 90 -3.19 0.50 -14.58
N ARG A 91 -2.47 1.62 -14.65
CA ARG A 91 -1.48 1.90 -15.68
C ARG A 91 -0.21 1.07 -15.49
N SER A 92 0.35 0.55 -16.58
CA SER A 92 1.67 -0.08 -16.57
C SER A 92 2.73 0.89 -16.10
N PHE A 93 3.75 0.36 -15.42
CA PHE A 93 4.93 1.08 -14.98
C PHE A 93 5.86 1.43 -16.14
N THR A 94 5.80 0.67 -17.24
CA THR A 94 6.76 0.74 -18.36
C THR A 94 6.14 1.21 -19.68
N ASP A 95 4.82 1.12 -19.84
CA ASP A 95 4.10 1.60 -21.02
C ASP A 95 2.86 2.40 -20.62
N GLU A 96 2.93 3.70 -20.83
CA GLU A 96 1.85 4.64 -20.53
C GLU A 96 0.56 4.38 -21.31
N ASN A 97 0.61 3.63 -22.41
CA ASN A 97 -0.58 3.30 -23.21
C ASN A 97 -1.31 2.05 -22.68
N VAL A 98 -0.69 1.30 -21.78
CA VAL A 98 -1.28 0.08 -21.20
C VAL A 98 -1.93 0.42 -19.86
N CYS A 99 -3.27 0.38 -19.79
CA CYS A 99 -4.05 0.71 -18.59
C CYS A 99 -4.78 -0.49 -17.97
N SER A 100 -4.32 -1.72 -18.26
CA SER A 100 -5.01 -2.94 -17.86
C SER A 100 -4.17 -3.90 -17.00
N VAL A 101 -3.01 -3.47 -16.49
CA VAL A 101 -2.17 -4.30 -15.63
C VAL A 101 -2.77 -4.41 -14.22
N VAL A 102 -2.42 -5.46 -13.48
CA VAL A 102 -2.67 -5.53 -12.04
C VAL A 102 -1.48 -4.94 -11.32
N ARG A 103 -1.69 -3.83 -10.59
CA ARG A 103 -0.70 -3.20 -9.72
C ARG A 103 -0.89 -3.72 -8.29
N ILE A 104 0.22 -4.04 -7.63
CA ILE A 104 0.28 -4.57 -6.28
C ILE A 104 1.14 -3.61 -5.47
N PHE A 105 0.62 -3.12 -4.35
CA PHE A 105 1.32 -2.19 -3.48
C PHE A 105 1.52 -2.83 -2.11
N VAL A 106 2.69 -2.62 -1.54
CA VAL A 106 3.06 -3.08 -0.19
C VAL A 106 3.58 -1.89 0.59
N TRP A 107 2.84 -1.48 1.61
CA TRP A 107 3.29 -0.44 2.54
C TRP A 107 3.80 -1.10 3.80
N ALA A 108 5.07 -0.90 4.12
CA ALA A 108 5.60 -1.14 5.45
C ALA A 108 5.28 0.08 6.31
N ARG A 109 4.84 -0.13 7.55
CA ARG A 109 4.32 0.96 8.37
C ARG A 109 4.58 0.80 9.85
N THR A 110 4.52 1.92 10.55
CA THR A 110 4.66 1.97 12.01
C THR A 110 3.55 1.15 12.68
N ALA A 111 3.93 0.34 13.67
CA ALA A 111 2.97 -0.48 14.39
C ALA A 111 1.96 0.37 15.17
N ILE A 112 0.71 -0.04 15.11
CA ILE A 112 -0.36 0.57 15.90
C ILE A 112 -0.86 -0.41 16.93
N TYR A 113 -0.85 0.05 18.17
CA TYR A 113 -1.35 -0.66 19.34
C TYR A 113 -2.47 0.15 19.99
N GLY A 114 -3.48 -0.54 20.52
CA GLY A 114 -4.63 0.10 21.18
C GLY A 114 -5.90 0.11 20.32
N SER A 115 -7.00 0.61 20.91
CA SER A 115 -8.27 0.74 20.22
C SER A 115 -8.21 1.83 19.17
N LYS A 116 -8.87 1.61 18.02
CA LYS A 116 -9.09 2.65 17.01
C LYS A 116 -9.76 3.83 17.70
N ASN A 117 -9.20 5.01 17.54
CA ASN A 117 -9.88 6.22 17.94
C ASN A 117 -10.83 6.59 16.79
N ASP A 118 -12.13 6.54 17.07
CA ASP A 118 -13.18 6.78 16.06
C ASP A 118 -13.24 8.26 15.63
N TYR A 119 -12.66 9.16 16.43
CA TYR A 119 -12.53 10.59 16.10
C TYR A 119 -11.31 10.90 15.23
N THR A 120 -10.42 9.93 14.99
CA THR A 120 -9.18 10.14 14.21
C THR A 120 -9.21 9.38 12.90
N PHE A 121 -8.62 9.98 11.87
CA PHE A 121 -8.34 9.33 10.60
C PHE A 121 -7.41 8.12 10.80
N ASN A 122 -7.87 6.93 10.42
CA ASN A 122 -7.12 5.69 10.60
C ASN A 122 -6.57 5.23 9.25
N ALA A 123 -5.26 5.40 9.02
CA ALA A 123 -4.59 5.04 7.77
C ALA A 123 -4.45 3.51 7.59
N ALA A 124 -5.56 2.81 7.38
CA ALA A 124 -5.59 1.40 7.00
C ALA A 124 -5.44 1.26 5.47
N VAL A 125 -5.61 0.04 4.96
CA VAL A 125 -5.35 -0.24 3.53
C VAL A 125 -6.18 0.59 2.55
N CYS A 126 -7.43 0.93 2.86
CA CYS A 126 -8.26 1.75 1.97
C CYS A 126 -7.74 3.19 1.89
N GLU A 127 -7.41 3.76 3.03
CA GLU A 127 -6.91 5.11 3.19
C GLU A 127 -5.53 5.27 2.57
N LEU A 128 -4.63 4.31 2.80
CA LEU A 128 -3.34 4.22 2.11
C LEU A 128 -3.52 4.12 0.60
N ALA A 129 -4.59 3.47 0.12
CA ALA A 129 -4.89 3.40 -1.30
C ALA A 129 -5.55 4.66 -1.89
N GLY A 130 -5.83 5.68 -1.05
CA GLY A 130 -6.45 6.94 -1.46
C GLY A 130 -7.97 6.93 -1.39
N HIS A 131 -8.57 5.90 -0.79
CA HIS A 131 -10.00 5.88 -0.46
C HIS A 131 -10.19 6.34 0.98
N ILE A 132 -10.43 7.64 1.16
CA ILE A 132 -10.50 8.31 2.46
C ILE A 132 -11.88 8.09 3.08
N ILE A 133 -11.94 7.36 4.19
CA ILE A 133 -13.16 7.15 4.96
C ILE A 133 -13.16 8.11 6.14
N VAL A 134 -14.13 9.03 6.15
CA VAL A 134 -14.36 9.95 7.26
C VAL A 134 -15.66 9.58 7.95
N LYS A 135 -15.61 9.35 9.26
CA LYS A 135 -16.74 8.80 10.04
C LYS A 135 -17.66 9.87 10.59
N GLU A 136 -17.12 11.04 10.91
CA GLU A 136 -17.81 12.13 11.61
C GLU A 136 -17.91 13.37 10.72
N GLU A 137 -19.00 14.12 10.85
CA GLU A 137 -19.27 15.33 10.08
C GLU A 137 -18.19 16.40 10.27
N ASP A 138 -17.80 16.68 11.51
CA ASP A 138 -16.72 17.63 11.82
C ASP A 138 -15.41 17.23 11.13
N GLY A 139 -15.10 15.93 11.10
CA GLY A 139 -13.95 15.41 10.38
C GLY A 139 -14.07 15.63 8.89
N PHE A 140 -15.27 15.49 8.32
CA PHE A 140 -15.51 15.66 6.89
C PHE A 140 -15.33 17.12 6.46
N GLU A 141 -15.82 18.06 7.27
CA GLU A 141 -15.72 19.50 7.01
C GLU A 141 -14.29 20.05 7.21
N THR A 142 -13.50 19.44 8.09
CA THR A 142 -12.16 19.95 8.47
C THR A 142 -10.99 19.20 7.82
N THR A 143 -11.20 17.97 7.34
CA THR A 143 -10.16 17.18 6.68
C THR A 143 -9.83 17.77 5.32
N ASN A 144 -8.55 18.01 5.07
CA ASN A 144 -8.02 18.45 3.79
C ASN A 144 -6.90 17.53 3.29
N GLU A 145 -6.44 17.76 2.07
CA GLU A 145 -5.41 16.96 1.43
C GLU A 145 -4.08 17.01 2.18
N GLU A 146 -3.67 18.19 2.68
CA GLU A 146 -2.42 18.34 3.42
C GLU A 146 -2.40 17.50 4.70
N TYR A 147 -3.50 17.49 5.44
CA TYR A 147 -3.65 16.68 6.64
C TYR A 147 -3.58 15.19 6.31
N ILE A 148 -4.34 14.73 5.30
CA ILE A 148 -4.33 13.32 4.89
C ILE A 148 -2.92 12.92 4.43
N ALA A 149 -2.28 13.73 3.60
CA ALA A 149 -0.93 13.47 3.12
C ALA A 149 0.08 13.36 4.29
N ALA A 150 -0.04 14.22 5.30
CA ALA A 150 0.81 14.16 6.49
C ALA A 150 0.61 12.85 7.27
N VAL A 151 -0.63 12.42 7.52
CA VAL A 151 -0.92 11.18 8.25
C VAL A 151 -0.45 9.95 7.47
N LEU A 152 -0.69 9.92 6.15
CA LEU A 152 -0.23 8.84 5.29
C LEU A 152 1.30 8.74 5.25
N LYS A 153 1.99 9.89 5.23
CA LYS A 153 3.44 9.96 5.31
C LYS A 153 3.95 9.47 6.67
N GLU A 154 3.39 9.98 7.76
CA GLU A 154 3.74 9.58 9.14
C GLU A 154 3.59 8.07 9.34
N ALA A 155 2.57 7.45 8.75
CA ALA A 155 2.36 6.02 8.86
C ALA A 155 3.49 5.19 8.24
N CYS A 156 4.13 5.67 7.16
CA CYS A 156 5.00 4.84 6.31
C CYS A 156 6.47 5.29 6.27
N HIS A 157 6.76 6.59 6.37
CA HIS A 157 8.05 7.18 5.99
C HIS A 157 9.25 6.57 6.73
N ASP A 158 9.22 6.58 8.06
CA ASP A 158 10.35 6.16 8.88
C ASP A 158 10.68 4.68 8.66
N ILE A 159 9.65 3.83 8.59
CA ILE A 159 9.81 2.40 8.33
C ILE A 159 10.32 2.16 6.92
N PHE A 160 9.67 2.76 5.91
CA PHE A 160 10.06 2.62 4.51
C PHE A 160 11.53 3.03 4.30
N SER A 161 11.91 4.23 4.77
CA SER A 161 13.27 4.74 4.67
C SER A 161 14.26 3.82 5.40
N GLY A 162 13.89 3.29 6.57
CA GLY A 162 14.75 2.41 7.37
C GLY A 162 15.00 1.03 6.73
N ILE A 163 14.08 0.54 5.90
CA ILE A 163 14.20 -0.80 5.29
C ILE A 163 14.52 -0.79 3.80
N ARG A 164 14.42 0.35 3.12
CA ARG A 164 14.51 0.46 1.65
C ARG A 164 15.71 -0.28 1.06
N ASP A 165 16.91 -0.01 1.57
CA ASP A 165 18.14 -0.62 1.02
C ASP A 165 18.24 -2.12 1.37
N ARG A 166 17.72 -2.53 2.53
CA ARG A 166 17.63 -3.95 2.92
C ARG A 166 16.66 -4.70 2.02
N VAL A 167 15.52 -4.10 1.70
CA VAL A 167 14.54 -4.64 0.74
C VAL A 167 15.17 -4.74 -0.64
N LYS A 168 15.89 -3.72 -1.09
CA LYS A 168 16.62 -3.76 -2.37
C LYS A 168 17.60 -4.95 -2.43
N ALA A 169 18.31 -5.23 -1.33
CA ALA A 169 19.24 -6.36 -1.26
C ALA A 169 18.56 -7.74 -1.34
N LEU A 170 17.26 -7.87 -1.11
CA LEU A 170 16.52 -9.14 -1.26
C LEU A 170 16.42 -9.63 -2.72
N TYR A 171 16.65 -8.73 -3.67
CA TYR A 171 16.46 -8.96 -5.11
C TYR A 171 17.74 -8.83 -5.93
N LEU A 172 18.89 -8.73 -5.27
CA LEU A 172 20.20 -8.93 -5.89
C LEU A 172 20.42 -10.42 -6.17
#